data_AF-A0A929TTU3-F1
#
_entry.id   AF-A0A929TTU3-F1
#
_cell.length_a   1.000
_cell.length_b   1.000
_cell.length_c   1.000
_cell.angle_alpha   90.00
_cell.angle_beta   90.00
_cell.angle_gamma   90.00
#
_symmetry.space_group_name_H-M   'P 1'
#
loop_
_entity.id
_entity.type
_entity.pdbx_description
1 polymer ?
#
loop_
_entity_poly.entity_id
_entity_poly.type
_entity_poly.pdbx_seq_one_letter_code
_entity_poly.pdbx_strand_id
1 'polypeptide(L)' 'SSGKTDAGDIMYIFDIKFNDSDEIDRQYYILRDKKFVMVFMSNFDGDESINEAAELMAKSFEWK' A
#
# COMPACT_ATOMS: atom_id res chain seq x y z
N SER A 1 8.23 -3.15 -4.10
CA SER A 1 7.75 -4.33 -4.86
C SER A 1 6.59 -3.92 -5.77
N SER A 2 5.97 -4.84 -6.50
CA SER A 2 4.81 -4.55 -7.36
C SER A 2 3.79 -5.68 -7.28
N GLY A 3 2.51 -5.35 -7.45
CA GLY A 3 1.40 -6.29 -7.49
C GLY A 3 0.28 -5.79 -8.41
N LYS A 4 -0.91 -6.35 -8.22
CA LYS A 4 -2.13 -5.89 -8.86
C LYS A 4 -3.26 -5.77 -7.84
N THR A 5 -4.21 -4.88 -8.12
CA THR A 5 -5.51 -4.92 -7.45
C THR A 5 -6.31 -6.14 -7.93
N ASP A 6 -7.38 -6.48 -7.23
CA ASP A 6 -8.31 -7.54 -7.64
C ASP A 6 -9.02 -7.19 -8.96
N ALA A 7 -9.19 -5.89 -9.24
CA ALA A 7 -9.66 -5.35 -10.52
C ALA A 7 -8.59 -5.39 -11.64
N GLY A 8 -7.37 -5.83 -11.34
CA GLY A 8 -6.29 -6.02 -12.32
C GLY A 8 -5.40 -4.79 -12.58
N ASP A 9 -5.58 -3.69 -11.84
CA ASP A 9 -4.76 -2.48 -11.98
C ASP A 9 -3.33 -2.71 -11.48
N ILE A 10 -2.38 -2.00 -12.08
CA ILE A 10 -0.98 -2.07 -11.66
C ILE A 10 -0.82 -1.37 -10.31
N MET A 11 -0.14 -2.04 -9.38
CA MET A 11 0.14 -1.50 -8.06
C MET A 11 1.64 -1.52 -7.76
N TYR A 12 2.23 -0.38 -7.42
CA TYR A 12 3.59 -0.30 -6.86
C TYR A 12 3.53 -0.17 -5.34
N ILE A 13 4.42 -0.89 -4.66
CA ILE A 13 4.47 -0.95 -3.20
C ILE A 13 5.84 -0.46 -2.75
N PHE A 14 5.86 0.55 -1.89
CA PHE A 14 7.08 1.10 -1.31
C PHE A 14 7.02 0.98 0.20
N ASP A 15 8.06 0.38 0.76
CA ASP A 15 8.28 0.34 2.21
C ASP A 15 9.30 1.42 2.54
N ILE A 16 8.91 2.33 3.42
CA ILE A 16 9.74 3.39 3.96
C ILE A 16 10.12 2.95 5.37
N LYS A 17 11.40 2.67 5.55
CA LYS A 17 11.97 2.27 6.85
C LYS A 17 12.64 3.48 7.47
N PHE A 18 12.40 3.69 8.76
CA PHE A 18 13.11 4.70 9.52
C PHE A 18 14.41 4.11 10.06
N ASN A 19 15.50 4.88 9.98
CA ASN A 19 16.80 4.43 10.49
C ASN A 19 16.68 4.08 11.98
N ASP A 20 17.28 2.96 12.38
CA ASP A 20 17.35 2.47 13.76
C ASP A 20 15.98 2.13 14.41
N SER A 21 14.95 1.83 13.63
CA SER A 21 13.65 1.35 14.13
C SER A 21 13.09 0.19 13.30
N ASP A 22 12.17 -0.57 13.90
CA ASP A 22 11.36 -1.57 13.19
C ASP A 22 10.08 -0.96 12.60
N GLU A 23 9.92 0.36 12.67
CA GLU A 23 8.76 1.09 12.14
C GLU A 23 8.77 1.06 10.60
N ILE A 24 7.60 0.81 10.02
CA ILE A 24 7.41 0.73 8.57
C ILE A 24 6.22 1.57 8.17
N ASP A 25 6.48 2.56 7.32
CA ASP A 25 5.44 3.17 6.50
C ASP A 25 5.36 2.41 5.16
N ARG A 26 4.15 2.16 4.67
CA ARG A 26 3.94 1.52 3.37
C ARG A 26 3.04 2.36 2.48
N GLN A 27 3.44 2.47 1.21
CA GLN A 27 2.69 3.17 0.18
C GLN A 27 2.31 2.21 -0.95
N TYR A 28 1.02 2.15 -1.26
CA TYR A 28 0.49 1.44 -2.41
C TYR A 28 0.03 2.46 -3.46
N TYR A 29 0.76 2.58 -4.57
CA TYR A 29 0.38 3.39 -5.72
C TYR A 29 -0.38 2.52 -6.72
N ILE A 30 -1.64 2.86 -6.99
CA ILE A 30 -2.52 2.10 -7.90
C ILE A 30 -2.72 2.92 -9.17
N LEU A 31 -2.29 2.40 -10.32
CA LEU A 31 -2.19 3.14 -11.58
C LEU A 31 -3.21 2.66 -12.62
N ARG A 32 -3.88 3.61 -13.28
CA ARG A 32 -4.72 3.39 -14.48
C ARG A 32 -4.70 4.62 -15.38
N ASP A 33 -4.46 4.46 -16.68
CA ASP A 33 -4.59 5.52 -17.70
C ASP A 33 -3.96 6.88 -17.32
N LYS A 34 -2.69 6.85 -16.86
CA LYS A 34 -1.90 8.01 -16.39
C LYS A 34 -2.43 8.69 -15.11
N LYS A 35 -3.40 8.10 -14.43
CA LYS A 35 -3.89 8.52 -13.11
C LYS A 35 -3.37 7.56 -12.05
N PHE A 36 -3.33 8.03 -10.80
CA PHE A 36 -3.05 7.16 -9.66
C PHE A 36 -3.89 7.52 -8.43
N VAL A 37 -4.14 6.51 -7.58
CA VAL A 37 -4.57 6.67 -6.19
C VAL A 37 -3.49 6.06 -5.30
N MET A 38 -3.34 6.59 -4.08
CA MET A 38 -2.40 6.09 -3.09
C MET A 38 -3.16 5.63 -1.84
N VAL A 39 -2.85 4.43 -1.37
CA VAL A 39 -3.14 4.01 0.01
C VAL A 39 -1.83 4.15 0.80
N PHE A 40 -1.87 4.98 1.85
CA PHE A 40 -0.74 5.20 2.75
C PHE A 40 -1.05 4.55 4.10
N MET A 41 -0.09 3.79 4.61
CA MET A 41 -0.14 3.12 5.89
C MET A 41 1.09 3.53 6.70
N SER A 42 0.88 3.78 7.99
CA SER A 42 1.96 4.01 8.94
C SER A 42 1.75 3.13 10.15
N ASN A 43 2.83 2.49 10.61
CA ASN A 43 2.82 1.53 11.69
C ASN A 43 3.99 1.80 12.64
N PHE A 44 3.71 2.51 13.73
CA PHE A 44 4.70 2.95 14.73
C PHE A 44 4.79 2.01 15.94
N ASP A 45 3.81 1.12 16.13
CA ASP A 45 3.72 0.23 17.28
C ASP A 45 3.87 -1.26 16.92
N GLY A 46 4.09 -1.56 15.63
CA GLY A 46 4.29 -2.92 15.14
C GLY A 46 3.00 -3.73 15.04
N ASP A 47 1.83 -3.09 15.00
CA ASP A 47 0.54 -3.79 14.84
C ASP A 47 0.36 -4.31 13.40
N GLU A 48 0.58 -5.61 13.22
CA GLU A 48 0.43 -6.28 11.93
C GLU A 48 -0.99 -6.17 11.34
N SER A 49 -2.03 -5.94 12.16
CA SER A 49 -3.39 -5.79 11.66
C SER A 49 -3.56 -4.56 10.76
N ILE A 50 -2.77 -3.51 11.01
CA ILE A 50 -2.76 -2.30 10.18
C ILE A 50 -2.11 -2.57 8.82
N ASN A 51 -1.09 -3.44 8.78
CA ASN A 51 -0.45 -3.88 7.54
C ASN A 51 -1.46 -4.64 6.66
N GLU A 52 -2.19 -5.59 7.24
CA GLU A 52 -3.22 -6.37 6.56
C GLU A 52 -4.37 -5.49 6.07
N ALA A 53 -4.85 -4.56 6.89
CA ALA A 53 -5.93 -3.66 6.53
C ALA A 53 -5.56 -2.78 5.31
N ALA A 54 -4.36 -2.20 5.31
CA ALA A 54 -3.89 -1.40 4.18
C ALA A 54 -3.71 -2.22 2.91
N GLU A 55 -3.18 -3.45 3.02
CA GLU A 55 -3.07 -4.36 1.88
C GLU A 55 -4.43 -4.72 1.30
N LEU A 56 -5.42 -5.03 2.16
CA LEU A 56 -6.79 -5.34 1.74
C LEU A 56 -7.46 -4.15 1.06
N MET A 57 -7.29 -2.93 1.60
CA MET A 57 -7.81 -1.72 0.97
C MET A 57 -7.18 -1.48 -0.40
N ALA A 58 -5.87 -1.66 -0.51
CA ALA A 58 -5.16 -1.48 -1.78
C ALA A 58 -5.55 -2.53 -2.82
N LYS A 59 -5.66 -3.81 -2.42
CA LYS A 59 -6.08 -4.91 -3.30
C LYS A 59 -7.52 -4.75 -3.78
N SER A 60 -8.44 -4.38 -2.88
CA SER A 60 -9.87 -4.24 -3.20
C SER A 60 -10.25 -2.95 -3.93
N PHE A 61 -9.30 -2.03 -4.15
CA PHE A 61 -9.58 -0.77 -4.81
C PHE A 61 -10.06 -0.96 -6.25
N GLU A 62 -11.13 -0.26 -6.58
CA GLU A 62 -11.73 -0.23 -7.92
C GLU A 62 -12.07 1.22 -8.30
N TRP A 63 -11.69 1.62 -9.51
CA TRP A 63 -12.08 2.90 -10.08
C TRP A 63 -13.56 2.87 -10.47
N LYS A 64 -14.34 3.87 -10.03
CA LYS A 64 -15.74 4.08 -10.42
C LYS A 64 -15.87 4.99 -11.63
#